data_AF-A0A8S2SGY7-F1
#
_entry.id   AF-A0A8S2SGY7-F1
#
_cell.length_a   1.000
_cell.length_b   1.000
_cell.length_c   1.000
_cell.angle_alpha   90.00
_cell.angle_beta   90.00
_cell.angle_gamma   90.00
#
_symmetry.space_group_name_H-M   'P 1'
#
loop_
_entity.id
_entity.type
_entity.pdbx_description
1 polymer ?
#
loop_
_entity_poly.entity_id
_entity_poly.type
_entity_poly.pdbx_seq_one_letter_code
_entity_poly.pdbx_strand_id
1 'polypeptide(L)' 'VDTPAKFHVETFAAGKGNVDVIVINPKGQREKCDVDICNDKNQTYDCTYYPTMEGQYKVIVKFAGQEVPKSPFSPYI' A
#
# COMPACT_ATOMS: atom_id res chain seq x y z
N VAL A 1 -0.43 16.49 10.71
CA VAL A 1 -0.67 15.51 9.64
C VAL A 1 -1.99 14.82 9.97
N ASP A 2 -3.03 15.02 9.16
CA ASP A 2 -4.38 14.45 9.37
C ASP A 2 -5.08 14.17 8.02
N THR A 3 -4.33 14.15 6.92
CA THR A 3 -4.86 13.88 5.58
C THR A 3 -4.53 12.45 5.18
N PRO A 4 -5.53 11.63 4.81
CA PRO A 4 -5.27 10.26 4.35
C PRO A 4 -4.43 10.28 3.06
N ALA A 5 -3.41 9.43 3.02
CA ALA A 5 -2.65 9.14 1.82
C ALA A 5 -3.23 7.90 1.15
N LYS A 6 -3.45 7.97 -0.17
CA LYS A 6 -4.13 6.93 -0.95
C LYS A 6 -3.29 6.51 -2.14
N PHE A 7 -3.35 5.23 -2.48
CA PHE A 7 -2.82 4.68 -3.71
C PHE A 7 -3.64 3.46 -4.15
N HIS A 8 -3.51 3.07 -5.41
CA HIS A 8 -4.22 1.94 -6.00
C HIS A 8 -3.23 0.86 -6.44
N VAL A 9 -3.63 -0.41 -6.33
CA VAL A 9 -2.88 -1.56 -6.83
C VAL A 9 -3.77 -2.29 -7.83
N GLU A 10 -3.34 -2.36 -9.09
CA GLU A 10 -4.05 -3.11 -10.14
C GLU A 10 -3.43 -4.49 -10.31
N THR A 11 -4.23 -5.56 -10.23
CA THR A 11 -3.73 -6.94 -10.33
C THR A 11 -4.24 -7.69 -11.56
N PHE A 12 -4.85 -7.01 -12.53
CA PHE A 12 -5.45 -7.62 -13.74
C PHE A 12 -4.57 -8.67 -14.42
N ALA A 13 -3.26 -8.40 -14.57
CA ALA A 13 -2.32 -9.30 -15.24
C ALA A 13 -1.60 -10.29 -14.30
N ALA A 14 -1.83 -10.19 -12.98
CA ALA A 14 -1.11 -10.97 -11.96
C ALA A 14 -1.80 -12.30 -11.60
N GLY A 15 -3.09 -12.45 -11.96
CA GLY A 15 -3.89 -13.63 -11.63
C GLY A 15 -4.66 -13.49 -10.32
N LYS A 16 -4.99 -14.62 -9.68
CA LYS A 16 -5.76 -14.63 -8.41
C LYS A 16 -4.80 -14.59 -7.22
N GLY A 17 -4.99 -13.64 -6.32
CA GLY A 17 -4.20 -13.51 -5.10
C GLY A 17 -4.72 -12.40 -4.20
N ASN A 18 -4.16 -12.31 -2.99
CA ASN A 18 -4.42 -11.21 -2.07
C ASN A 18 -3.31 -10.16 -2.17
N VAL A 19 -3.68 -8.90 -1.95
CA VAL A 19 -2.73 -7.79 -1.79
C VAL A 19 -2.52 -7.52 -0.31
N ASP A 20 -1.27 -7.55 0.14
CA ASP A 20 -0.87 -7.15 1.49
C ASP A 20 -0.03 -5.88 1.43
N VAL A 21 -0.35 -4.90 2.27
CA VAL A 21 0.37 -3.63 2.37
C VAL A 21 0.97 -3.47 3.76
N ILE A 22 2.26 -3.14 3.80
CA ILE A 22 2.97 -2.81 5.05
C ILE A 22 3.53 -1.40 4.91
N VAL A 23 3.04 -0.49 5.76
CA VAL A 23 3.53 0.88 5.84
C VAL A 23 4.45 1.01 7.05
N ILE A 24 5.66 1.50 6.85
CA ILE A 24 6.63 1.81 7.91
C ILE A 24 6.87 3.32 7.92
N ASN A 25 6.67 3.94 9.07
CA ASN A 25 6.88 5.37 9.24
C ASN A 25 8.36 5.74 9.39
N PRO A 26 8.71 7.04 9.40
CA PRO A 26 10.10 7.50 9.52
C PRO A 26 10.82 7.05 10.80
N LYS A 27 10.08 6.63 11.84
CA LYS A 27 10.63 6.05 13.08
C LYS A 27 10.82 4.54 13.02
N GLY A 28 10.56 3.90 11.89
CA GLY A 28 10.67 2.45 11.72
C GLY A 28 9.49 1.66 12.28
N GLN A 29 8.37 2.32 12.62
CA GLN A 29 7.19 1.67 13.19
C GLN A 29 6.16 1.35 12.11
N ARG A 30 5.42 0.26 12.28
CA ARG A 30 4.32 -0.11 11.38
C ARG A 30 3.13 0.82 11.59
N GLU A 31 2.60 1.34 10.50
CA GLU A 31 1.33 2.05 10.47
C GLU A 31 0.23 1.20 9.82
N LYS A 32 -1.01 1.46 10.24
CA LYS A 32 -2.18 0.79 9.67
C LYS A 32 -2.42 1.30 8.25
N CYS A 33 -2.65 0.37 7.34
CA CYS A 33 -3.18 0.66 6.01
C CYS A 33 -4.46 -0.15 5.83
N ASP A 34 -5.54 0.53 5.49
CA ASP A 34 -6.79 -0.10 5.09
C ASP A 34 -6.68 -0.44 3.60
N VAL A 35 -7.06 -1.68 3.24
CA VAL A 35 -7.00 -2.19 1.86
C VAL A 35 -8.38 -2.73 1.50
N ASP A 36 -9.03 -2.05 0.57
CA ASP A 36 -10.36 -2.38 0.08
C ASP A 36 -10.29 -2.91 -1.36
N ILE A 37 -11.07 -3.95 -1.66
CA ILE A 37 -11.13 -4.50 -3.02
C ILE A 37 -12.20 -3.74 -3.80
N CYS A 38 -11.78 -3.01 -4.83
CA CYS A 38 -12.70 -2.54 -5.86
C CYS A 38 -13.03 -3.72 -6.76
N ASN A 39 -14.25 -4.24 -6.66
CA ASN A 39 -14.81 -5.27 -7.55
C ASN A 39 -15.05 -4.73 -8.97
N ASP A 40 -14.04 -4.09 -9.55
CA ASP A 40 -14.02 -3.64 -10.93
C ASP A 40 -13.48 -4.74 -11.86
N LYS A 41 -13.47 -4.45 -13.16
CA LYS A 41 -12.94 -5.39 -14.16
C LYS A 41 -11.42 -5.58 -14.09
N ASN A 42 -10.72 -4.66 -13.42
CA ASN A 42 -9.26 -4.59 -13.37
C ASN A 42 -8.67 -5.24 -12.11
N GLN A 43 -9.52 -5.68 -11.18
CA GLN A 43 -9.13 -6.17 -9.86
C GLN A 43 -8.24 -5.14 -9.16
N THR A 44 -8.81 -3.96 -8.93
CA THR A 44 -8.13 -2.86 -8.25
C THR A 44 -8.30 -2.98 -6.74
N TYR A 45 -7.23 -2.66 -6.01
CA TYR A 45 -7.23 -2.55 -4.56
C TYR A 45 -6.97 -1.09 -4.16
N ASP A 46 -7.88 -0.52 -3.39
CA ASP A 46 -7.78 0.83 -2.85
C ASP A 46 -7.07 0.76 -1.49
N CYS A 47 -5.91 1.39 -1.40
CA CYS A 47 -5.09 1.39 -0.20
C CYS A 47 -5.09 2.78 0.43
N THR A 48 -5.50 2.88 1.69
CA THR A 48 -5.52 4.15 2.45
C THR A 48 -4.72 4.00 3.74
N TYR A 49 -3.77 4.90 3.99
CA TYR A 49 -3.09 5.02 5.28
C TYR A 49 -3.16 6.44 5.81
N TYR A 50 -3.02 6.58 7.12
CA TYR A 50 -3.20 7.83 7.86
C TYR A 50 -1.87 8.22 8.52
N PRO A 51 -0.98 8.90 7.77
CA PRO A 51 0.32 9.30 8.29
C PRO A 51 0.13 10.23 9.49
N THR A 52 0.92 10.00 10.53
CA THR A 52 0.86 10.78 11.78
C THR A 52 2.00 11.77 11.92
N MET A 53 3.02 11.69 11.05
CA MET A 53 4.19 12.55 11.04
C MET A 53 4.73 12.76 9.64
N GLU A 54 5.52 13.82 9.47
CA GLU A 54 6.26 14.08 8.23
C GLU A 54 7.54 13.24 8.17
N GLY A 55 7.99 12.93 6.96
CA GLY A 55 9.24 12.26 6.67
C GLY A 55 9.13 11.18 5.59
N GLN A 56 10.22 10.42 5.42
CA GLN A 56 10.27 9.34 4.45
C GLN A 56 9.61 8.07 4.99
N TYR A 57 8.51 7.67 4.34
CA TYR A 57 7.81 6.43 4.61
C TYR A 57 8.36 5.30 3.75
N LYS A 58 8.12 4.05 4.17
CA LYS A 58 8.41 2.85 3.38
C LYS A 58 7.15 2.02 3.24
N VAL A 59 6.64 1.91 2.02
CA VAL A 59 5.43 1.16 1.68
C VAL A 59 5.83 -0.09 0.92
N ILE A 60 5.65 -1.25 1.56
CA ILE A 60 5.92 -2.56 0.97
C ILE A 60 4.58 -3.12 0.49
N VAL A 61 4.52 -3.50 -0.78
CA VAL A 61 3.32 -4.08 -1.39
C VAL A 61 3.64 -5.51 -1.81
N LYS A 62 2.80 -6.45 -1.38
CA LYS A 62 2.91 -7.87 -1.74
C LYS A 62 1.66 -8.33 -2.45
N PHE A 63 1.84 -9.22 -3.42
CA PHE A 63 0.78 -9.96 -4.07
C PHE A 63 1.05 -11.45 -3.90
N ALA A 64 0.04 -12.19 -3.41
CA ALA A 64 0.15 -13.62 -3.12
C ALA A 64 1.39 -13.99 -2.26
N GLY A 65 1.73 -13.14 -1.29
CA GLY A 65 2.87 -13.31 -0.39
C GLY A 65 4.24 -12.88 -0.94
N GLN A 66 4.34 -12.50 -2.21
CA GLN A 66 5.58 -12.04 -2.85
C GLN A 66 5.56 -10.52 -3.05
N GLU A 67 6.70 -9.86 -2.86
CA GLU A 67 6.80 -8.42 -3.14
C GLU A 67 6.62 -8.14 -4.63
N VAL A 68 5.82 -7.11 -4.94
CA VAL A 68 5.61 -6.67 -6.31
C VAL A 68 6.85 -5.94 -6.84
N PRO A 69 7.06 -5.88 -8.16
CA PRO A 69 8.12 -5.06 -8.73
C PRO A 69 8.06 -3.62 -8.24
N LYS A 70 9.22 -3.03 -7.95
CA LYS A 70 9.40 -1.67 -7.40
C LYS A 70 9.00 -1.49 -5.93
N SER A 71 8.46 -2.52 -5.27
CA SER A 71 8.45 -2.55 -3.80
C SER A 71 9.88 -2.67 -3.27
N PRO A 72 10.25 -1.94 -2.20
CA PRO A 72 9.43 -0.97 -1.47
C PRO A 72 9.35 0.39 -2.16
N PHE A 73 8.18 1.03 -2.05
CA PHE A 73 7.97 2.43 -2.42
C PHE A 73 8.33 3.35 -1.25
N SER A 74 8.88 4.54 -1.54
CA SER A 74 9.37 5.45 -0.50
C SER A 74 8.80 6.87 -0.64
N PRO A 75 7.49 7.10 -0.41
CA PRO A 75 6.92 8.44 -0.46
C PRO A 75 7.47 9.31 0.68
N TYR A 76 7.66 10.59 0.38
CA TYR A 76 7.93 11.61 1.40
C TYR A 76 6.60 12.30 1.71
N ILE A 77 6.23 12.34 2.99
CA ILE A 77 5.04 13.01 3.50
C ILE A 77 5.44 14.23 4.32
#